data_AF-A0A1F6CCZ1-F1
#
_entry.id   AF-A0A1F6CCZ1-F1
#
_cell.length_a   1.000
_cell.length_b   1.000
_cell.length_c   1.000
_cell.angle_alpha   90.00
_cell.angle_beta   90.00
_cell.angle_gamma   90.00
#
_symmetry.space_group_name_H-M   'P 1'
#
loop_
_entity.id
_entity.type
_entity.pdbx_description
1 polymer ?
#
loop_
_entity_poly.entity_id
_entity_poly.type
_entity_poly.pdbx_seq_one_letter_code
_entity_poly.pdbx_strand_id
1 'polypeptide(L)' 'MFKESLTILENTLGPDHPHVATSLENYVVLLRKTNQPAEAAKLEARAKAIREKQTYPPSPLS' A
#
# COMPACT_ATOMS: atom_id res chain seq x y z
N MET A 1 -6.05 13.83 4.71
CA MET A 1 -6.29 13.32 3.33
C MET A 1 -5.73 11.92 3.11
N PHE A 2 -4.44 11.70 2.78
CA PHE A 2 -3.96 10.33 2.47
C PHE A 2 -3.99 9.36 3.66
N LYS A 3 -3.59 9.79 4.86
CA LYS A 3 -3.63 8.94 6.07
C LYS A 3 -5.06 8.51 6.45
N GLU A 4 -6.00 9.46 6.43
CA GLU A 4 -7.41 9.17 6.75
C GLU A 4 -8.06 8.27 5.70
N SER A 5 -7.79 8.52 4.41
CA SER A 5 -8.25 7.66 3.32
C SER A 5 -7.69 6.24 3.46
N LEU A 6 -6.42 6.11 3.85
CA LEU A 6 -5.80 4.82 4.13
C LEU A 6 -6.51 4.07 5.26
N THR A 7 -6.78 4.72 6.38
CA THR A 7 -7.49 4.10 7.51
C THR A 7 -8.89 3.64 7.10
N ILE A 8 -9.63 4.45 6.33
CA ILE A 8 -10.97 4.08 5.87
C ILE A 8 -10.89 2.88 4.90
N LEU A 9 -9.96 2.89 3.96
CA LEU A 9 -9.78 1.79 2.99
C LEU A 9 -9.35 0.49 3.68
N GLU A 10 -8.44 0.56 4.64
CA GLU A 10 -7.99 -0.60 5.42
C GLU A 10 -9.14 -1.22 6.21
N ASN A 11 -9.98 -0.39 6.84
CA ASN A 11 -11.15 -0.87 7.60
C ASN A 11 -12.25 -1.43 6.70
N THR A 12 -12.43 -0.88 5.49
CA THR A 12 -13.53 -1.24 4.59
C THR A 12 -13.20 -2.43 3.70
N LEU A 13 -11.98 -2.49 3.17
CA LEU A 13 -11.55 -3.44 2.14
C LEU A 13 -10.53 -4.46 2.67
N GLY A 14 -9.95 -4.21 3.85
CA GLY A 14 -8.86 -4.97 4.40
C GLY A 14 -7.48 -4.43 4.02
N PRO A 15 -6.44 -4.68 4.85
CA PRO A 15 -5.11 -4.09 4.69
C PRO A 15 -4.33 -4.60 3.47
N ASP A 16 -4.72 -5.73 2.89
CA ASP A 16 -4.09 -6.36 1.72
C ASP A 16 -4.86 -6.11 0.41
N HIS A 17 -5.84 -5.20 0.41
CA HIS A 17 -6.64 -4.91 -0.78
C HIS A 17 -5.83 -4.09 -1.81
N PRO A 18 -5.97 -4.35 -3.13
CA PRO A 18 -5.28 -3.59 -4.18
C PRO A 18 -5.46 -2.06 -4.09
N HIS A 19 -6.65 -1.61 -3.68
CA HIS A 19 -6.93 -0.17 -3.47
C HIS A 19 -6.10 0.45 -2.32
N VAL A 20 -5.74 -0.33 -1.29
CA VAL A 20 -4.83 0.15 -0.24
C VAL A 20 -3.43 0.35 -0.82
N ALA A 21 -2.96 -0.56 -1.67
CA ALA A 21 -1.67 -0.40 -2.36
C ALA A 21 -1.62 0.85 -3.25
N THR A 22 -2.67 1.11 -4.04
CA THR A 22 -2.76 2.32 -4.88
C THR A 22 -2.72 3.61 -4.04
N SER A 23 -3.42 3.64 -2.90
CA SER A 23 -3.40 4.79 -2.00
C SER A 23 -2.04 4.99 -1.33
N LEU A 24 -1.33 3.91 -0.98
CA LEU A 24 0.04 3.97 -0.47
C LEU A 24 1.00 4.56 -1.52
N GLU A 25 0.93 4.13 -2.77
CA GLU A 25 1.77 4.64 -3.86
C GLU A 25 1.57 6.14 -4.10
N ASN A 26 0.31 6.61 -4.08
CA ASN A 26 0.02 8.03 -4.17
C ASN A 26 0.64 8.82 -3.01
N TYR A 27 0.63 8.24 -1.80
CA TYR A 27 1.26 8.89 -0.65
C TYR A 27 2.80 8.88 -0.75
N VAL A 28 3.41 7.81 -1.27
CA VAL A 28 4.86 7.74 -1.57
C VAL A 28 5.28 8.88 -2.49
N VAL A 29 4.53 9.14 -3.57
CA VAL A 29 4.82 10.23 -4.51
C VAL A 29 4.81 11.59 -3.79
N LEU A 30 3.84 11.82 -2.91
CA LEU A 30 3.79 13.04 -2.11
C LEU A 30 4.97 13.14 -1.16
N LEU A 31 5.31 12.07 -0.45
CA LEU A 31 6.41 12.06 0.53
C LEU A 31 7.77 12.35 -0.12
N ARG A 32 8.02 11.79 -1.32
CA ARG A 32 9.20 12.09 -2.12
C ARG A 32 9.29 13.58 -2.49
N LYS A 33 8.15 14.21 -2.83
CA LYS A 33 8.07 15.65 -3.11
C LYS A 33 8.28 16.51 -1.86
N THR A 34 7.88 16.03 -0.68
CA THR A 34 8.03 16.75 0.60
C THR A 34 9.35 16.44 1.32
N ASN A 35 10.35 15.91 0.62
CA ASN A 35 11.68 15.58 1.17
C ASN A 35 11.65 14.59 2.36
N GLN A 36 10.73 13.62 2.34
CA GLN A 36 10.58 12.56 3.34
C GLN A 36 10.84 11.16 2.74
N PRO A 37 12.06 10.89 2.20
CA PRO A 37 12.34 9.66 1.47
C PRO A 37 12.30 8.40 2.35
N ALA A 38 12.66 8.51 3.63
CA ALA A 38 12.65 7.37 4.55
C ALA A 38 11.24 6.82 4.79
N GLU A 39 10.25 7.70 4.94
CA GLU A 39 8.86 7.29 5.11
C GLU A 39 8.28 6.77 3.79
N ALA A 40 8.64 7.40 2.67
CA ALA A 40 8.27 6.95 1.34
C ALA A 40 8.72 5.51 1.07
N ALA A 41 9.97 5.15 1.40
CA ALA A 41 10.49 3.81 1.19
C ALA A 41 9.73 2.73 1.97
N LYS A 42 9.30 3.03 3.21
CA LYS A 42 8.49 2.11 4.02
C LYS A 42 7.12 1.84 3.38
N LEU A 43 6.45 2.90 2.94
CA LEU A 43 5.13 2.77 2.32
C LEU A 43 5.20 2.08 0.96
N GLU A 44 6.26 2.32 0.20
CA GLU A 44 6.52 1.66 -1.08
C GLU A 44 6.75 0.15 -0.91
N ALA A 45 7.54 -0.25 0.09
CA ALA A 45 7.73 -1.67 0.42
C ALA A 45 6.39 -2.35 0.79
N ARG A 46 5.53 -1.65 1.54
CA ARG A 46 4.21 -2.15 1.90
C ARG A 46 3.29 -2.31 0.68
N ALA A 47 3.23 -1.31 -0.20
CA ALA A 47 2.43 -1.38 -1.43
C ALA A 47 2.88 -2.55 -2.32
N LYS A 48 4.19 -2.77 -2.44
CA LYS A 48 4.78 -3.89 -3.18
C LYS A 48 4.37 -5.24 -2.60
N ALA A 49 4.47 -5.41 -1.28
CA ALA A 49 4.08 -6.66 -0.61
C ALA A 49 2.60 -6.98 -0.83
N ILE A 50 1.72 -5.97 -0.84
CA ILE A 50 0.29 -6.16 -1.14
C ILE A 50 0.12 -6.64 -2.59
N ARG A 51 0.78 -6.01 -3.57
CA ARG A 51 0.70 -6.43 -4.98
C ARG A 51 1.28 -7.82 -5.23
N GLU A 52 2.34 -8.18 -4.53
CA GLU A 52 2.93 -9.53 -4.60
C GLU A 52 1.95 -10.59 -4.12
N LYS A 53 1.25 -10.36 -2.99
CA LYS A 53 0.17 -11.27 -2.51
C LYS A 53 -0.99 -11.41 -3.50
N GLN A 54 -1.30 -10.35 -4.24
CA GLN A 54 -2.39 -10.37 -5.23
C GLN A 54 -1.98 -11.09 -6.52
N THR A 55 -0.70 -11.00 -6.90
CA THR A 55 -0.14 -11.63 -8.12
C THR A 55 0.21 -13.10 -7.90
N TYR A 56 0.59 -13.47 -6.67
CA TYR A 56 0.77 -14.84 -6.20
C TYR A 56 -0.21 -15.09 -5.05
N PRO A 57 -1.50 -15.37 -5.33
CA PRO A 57 -2.32 -15.99 -4.31
C PRO A 57 -1.59 -17.28 -3.88
N PRO A 58 -1.54 -17.62 -2.58
CA PRO A 58 -0.95 -18.88 -2.15
C PRO A 58 -1.60 -19.98 -2.98
N SER A 59 -0.78 -20.62 -3.83
CA SER A 59 -1.24 -21.70 -4.69
C SER A 59 -1.97 -22.68 -3.77
N PRO A 60 -3.21 -23.12 -4.09
CA PRO A 60 -3.79 -24.23 -3.36
C PRO A 60 -2.81 -25.38 -3.54
N LEU A 61 -2.08 -25.71 -2.48
CA LEU A 61 -1.21 -26.86 -2.48
C LEU A 61 -2.06 -28.06 -2.90
N SER A 62 -1.58 -28.73 -3.95
CA SER A 62 -1.99 -30.06 -4.42
C SER A 62 -2.40 -31.00 -3.31
#